data_AF-A0A7J9TI24-F1
#
_entry.id   AF-A0A7J9TI24-F1
#
_cell.length_a   1.000
_cell.length_b   1.000
_cell.length_c   1.000
_cell.angle_alpha   90.00
_cell.angle_beta   90.00
_cell.angle_gamma   90.00
#
_symmetry.space_group_name_H-M   'P 1'
#
loop_
_entity.id
_entity.type
_entity.pdbx_description
1 polymer ?
#
loop_
_entity_poly.entity_id
_entity_poly.type
_entity_poly.pdbx_seq_one_letter_code
_entity_poly.pdbx_strand_id
1 'polypeptide(L)'
;MSDFKDEKSIKLLKTIIASFKIKNKPLNNGYCKFCGSYKFIGWGGYGRNVRHMYIEDEHIRVKRFRCKTCGKTFTVLPDGVTPYKRFGDIDYQEMVELRCCRGSGYRRLSRRGKIKYCSHVTMWRQMQKIGQQTLDAFFDLGDLPFSGIIIIDEKWLPVGNGIFHFGCIALDGITGRTILAEVYSAFTKKEAKEFLTLLSELVDIEYLVADDSVIQDVFNEVFPDAIRQYCIFHIKKNIKKAFHETTLIKLSDEAIKAKEEILNIFNADTSDEAIRRLAILVEKRHTLPPSAQGVVNRLVSKIEGLFQYLDHDIPKTSNQAEQTFSIFQPIMDAGKSFSSGVGNFFRTIMFYKNFHFFSSGPNKDKNIMHTMGINSDSMFDFIKLP
;
A
#
# COMPACT_ATOMS: atom_id res chain seq x y z
N MET A 1 16.37 0.38 28.22
CA MET A 1 16.33 -0.43 29.47
C MET A 1 15.23 0.14 30.34
N SER A 2 14.44 -0.73 31.01
CA SER A 2 13.31 -0.45 31.94
C SER A 2 12.28 0.58 31.43
N ASP A 3 11.05 0.24 31.06
CA ASP A 3 10.06 -0.55 31.77
C ASP A 3 8.95 -0.98 30.81
N PHE A 4 8.70 -2.28 30.72
CA PHE A 4 7.39 -2.88 30.41
C PHE A 4 7.45 -4.36 30.85
N LYS A 5 8.01 -4.60 32.03
CA LYS A 5 7.83 -5.84 32.79
C LYS A 5 6.70 -5.61 33.79
N ASP A 6 5.57 -5.12 33.33
CA ASP A 6 4.39 -5.08 34.19
C ASP A 6 3.90 -6.52 34.37
N GLU A 7 4.15 -7.06 35.55
CA GLU A 7 3.69 -8.38 35.97
C GLU A 7 2.17 -8.51 35.82
N LYS A 8 1.42 -7.41 35.94
CA LYS A 8 -0.03 -7.40 35.65
C LYS A 8 -0.33 -7.63 34.18
N SER A 9 0.43 -7.04 33.26
CA SER A 9 0.27 -7.25 31.81
C SER A 9 0.58 -8.70 31.40
N ILE A 10 1.60 -9.32 32.00
CA ILE A 10 1.90 -10.75 31.79
C ILE A 10 0.81 -11.64 32.40
N LYS A 11 0.29 -11.27 33.57
CA LYS A 11 -0.80 -12.00 34.23
C LYS A 11 -2.11 -11.88 33.45
N LEU A 12 -2.41 -10.70 32.91
CA LEU A 12 -3.57 -10.43 32.05
C LEU A 12 -3.47 -11.24 30.75
N LEU A 13 -2.30 -11.28 30.11
CA LEU A 13 -2.03 -12.14 28.95
C LEU A 13 -2.21 -13.63 29.30
N LYS A 14 -1.73 -14.08 30.46
CA LYS A 14 -1.96 -15.46 30.93
C LYS A 14 -3.44 -15.77 31.17
N THR A 15 -4.22 -14.83 31.68
CA THR A 15 -5.67 -14.97 31.88
C THR A 15 -6.44 -14.93 30.56
N ILE A 16 -6.03 -14.10 29.61
CA ILE A 16 -6.55 -14.08 28.23
C ILE A 16 -6.23 -15.40 27.52
N ILE A 17 -5.01 -15.92 27.68
CA ILE A 17 -4.61 -17.24 27.14
C ILE A 17 -5.40 -18.37 27.81
N ALA A 18 -5.64 -18.30 29.12
CA ALA A 18 -6.46 -19.30 29.83
C ALA A 18 -7.93 -19.28 29.37
N SER A 19 -8.48 -18.10 29.09
CA SER A 19 -9.83 -17.97 28.51
C SER A 19 -9.88 -18.37 27.03
N PHE A 20 -8.79 -18.20 26.27
CA PHE A 20 -8.61 -18.79 24.93
C PHE A 20 -8.56 -20.33 24.98
N LYS A 21 -7.87 -20.92 25.97
CA LYS A 21 -7.85 -22.38 26.18
C LYS A 21 -9.24 -22.96 26.47
N ILE A 22 -10.14 -22.19 27.08
CA ILE A 22 -11.53 -22.61 27.35
C ILE A 22 -12.40 -22.48 26.08
N LYS A 23 -12.08 -21.55 25.16
CA LYS A 23 -12.76 -21.42 23.86
C LYS A 23 -12.24 -22.37 22.77
N ASN A 24 -11.01 -22.87 22.88
CA ASN A 24 -10.43 -23.89 22.01
C ASN A 24 -10.91 -25.31 22.33
N LYS A 25 -12.23 -25.50 22.49
CA LYS A 25 -12.81 -26.84 22.30
C LYS A 25 -12.60 -27.16 20.82
N PRO A 26 -12.01 -28.31 20.46
CA PRO A 26 -11.87 -28.67 19.05
C PRO A 26 -13.26 -28.57 18.43
N LEU A 27 -13.39 -27.84 17.32
CA LEU A 27 -14.57 -27.92 16.48
C LEU A 27 -14.78 -29.41 16.17
N ASN A 28 -15.73 -30.01 16.87
CA ASN A 28 -16.32 -31.27 16.49
C ASN A 28 -17.09 -30.96 15.19
N ASN A 29 -16.37 -30.80 14.08
CA ASN A 29 -16.97 -31.04 12.78
C ASN A 29 -17.28 -32.53 12.78
N GLY A 30 -18.45 -32.87 13.31
CA GLY A 30 -18.94 -34.23 13.49
C GLY A 30 -19.25 -34.92 12.17
N TYR A 31 -18.58 -34.57 11.08
CA TYR A 31 -18.80 -35.13 9.75
C TYR A 31 -17.47 -35.28 9.02
N CYS A 32 -17.39 -36.29 8.16
CA CYS A 32 -16.24 -36.51 7.31
C CYS A 32 -16.15 -35.41 6.25
N LYS A 33 -15.05 -34.66 6.21
CA LYS A 33 -14.78 -33.60 5.21
C LYS A 33 -14.81 -34.08 3.75
N PHE A 34 -14.78 -35.39 3.49
CA PHE A 34 -14.76 -35.96 2.14
C PHE A 34 -16.10 -36.51 1.65
N CYS A 35 -17.01 -36.90 2.54
CA CYS A 35 -18.27 -37.54 2.16
C CYS A 35 -19.46 -37.16 3.05
N GLY A 36 -19.31 -36.23 3.98
CA GLY A 36 -20.36 -35.77 4.90
C GLY A 36 -20.78 -36.79 5.97
N SER A 37 -20.28 -38.03 5.94
CA SER A 37 -20.69 -39.08 6.89
C SER A 37 -20.27 -38.77 8.34
N TYR A 38 -21.19 -39.02 9.27
CA TYR A 38 -20.99 -38.94 10.72
C TYR A 38 -20.32 -40.20 11.30
N LYS A 39 -20.04 -41.22 10.47
CA LYS A 39 -19.48 -42.51 10.91
C LYS A 39 -17.96 -42.51 10.80
N PHE A 40 -17.27 -42.23 11.90
CA PHE A 40 -15.81 -42.29 12.00
C PHE A 40 -15.34 -42.98 13.28
N ILE A 41 -14.13 -43.51 13.23
CA ILE A 41 -13.43 -44.14 14.36
C ILE A 41 -12.12 -43.40 14.63
N GLY A 42 -11.64 -43.44 15.87
CA GLY A 42 -10.30 -42.99 16.20
C GLY A 42 -9.25 -43.80 15.44
N TRP A 43 -8.27 -43.11 14.85
CA TRP A 43 -7.18 -43.69 14.05
C TRP A 43 -5.80 -43.29 14.60
N GLY A 44 -5.68 -43.43 15.92
CA GLY A 44 -4.50 -43.00 16.67
C GLY A 44 -4.35 -41.48 16.73
N GLY A 45 -3.14 -41.05 17.09
CA GLY A 45 -2.78 -39.64 17.20
C GLY A 45 -1.27 -39.47 17.21
N TYR A 46 -0.81 -38.23 17.16
CA TYR A 46 0.60 -37.89 17.27
C TYR A 46 0.78 -36.64 18.12
N GLY A 47 1.93 -36.55 18.80
CA GLY A 47 2.36 -35.33 19.48
C GLY A 47 2.96 -34.36 18.47
N ARG A 48 2.70 -33.07 18.65
CA ARG A 48 3.23 -32.01 17.79
C ARG A 48 3.63 -30.82 18.63
N ASN A 49 4.80 -30.27 18.35
CA ASN A 49 5.21 -28.98 18.90
C ASN A 49 4.71 -27.86 17.99
N VAL A 50 3.92 -26.95 18.55
CA VAL A 50 3.55 -25.67 17.95
C VAL A 50 4.46 -24.61 18.55
N ARG A 51 5.10 -23.84 17.69
CA ARG A 51 5.97 -22.73 18.10
C ARG A 51 5.19 -21.46 18.13
N HIS A 52 5.51 -20.62 19.11
CA HIS A 52 4.97 -19.29 19.24
C HIS A 52 6.09 -18.26 19.28
N MET A 53 5.81 -17.02 18.85
CA MET A 53 6.83 -15.97 18.84
C MET A 53 7.21 -15.51 20.24
N TYR A 54 6.23 -15.33 21.14
CA TYR A 54 6.43 -14.67 22.44
C TYR A 54 6.29 -15.58 23.66
N ILE A 55 5.70 -16.76 23.48
CA ILE A 55 5.47 -17.72 24.55
C ILE A 55 6.24 -19.01 24.27
N GLU A 56 6.29 -19.89 25.27
CA GLU A 56 6.95 -21.19 25.15
C GLU A 56 6.24 -22.08 24.13
N ASP A 57 7.02 -22.94 23.48
CA ASP A 57 6.51 -23.93 22.52
C ASP A 57 5.44 -24.81 23.21
N GLU A 58 4.31 -24.99 22.55
CA GLU A 58 3.21 -25.82 23.05
C GLU A 58 3.29 -27.23 22.46
N HIS A 59 3.28 -28.25 23.32
CA HIS A 59 3.13 -29.64 22.88
C HIS A 59 1.64 -30.02 22.84
N ILE A 60 1.08 -30.16 21.64
CA ILE A 60 -0.30 -30.55 21.44
C ILE A 60 -0.41 -32.03 21.05
N ARG A 61 -1.43 -32.71 21.57
CA ARG A 61 -1.77 -34.09 21.18
C ARG A 61 -2.87 -34.07 20.12
N VAL A 62 -2.51 -34.41 18.90
CA VAL A 62 -3.40 -34.38 17.75
C VAL A 62 -4.08 -35.74 17.55
N LYS A 63 -5.41 -35.75 17.41
CA LYS A 63 -6.20 -36.94 17.14
C LYS A 63 -6.47 -37.09 15.64
N ARG A 64 -6.39 -38.32 15.14
CA ARG A 64 -6.77 -38.67 13.76
C ARG A 64 -8.03 -39.51 13.77
N PHE A 65 -8.82 -39.38 12.73
CA PHE A 65 -10.06 -40.11 12.53
C PHE A 65 -10.04 -40.81 11.17
N ARG A 66 -10.67 -41.98 11.08
CA ARG A 66 -10.92 -42.68 9.83
C ARG A 66 -12.42 -42.77 9.59
N CYS A 67 -12.90 -42.31 8.44
CA CYS A 67 -14.29 -42.46 8.05
C CYS A 67 -14.57 -43.94 7.71
N LYS A 68 -15.63 -44.51 8.30
CA LYS A 68 -16.08 -45.88 7.99
C LYS A 68 -16.79 -45.97 6.64
N THR A 69 -17.33 -44.87 6.13
CA THR A 69 -18.06 -44.84 4.85
C THR A 69 -17.13 -44.76 3.66
N CYS A 70 -16.19 -43.81 3.64
CA CYS A 70 -15.27 -43.63 2.49
C CYS A 70 -13.85 -44.12 2.75
N GLY A 71 -13.55 -44.66 3.93
CA GLY A 71 -12.23 -45.18 4.30
C GLY A 71 -11.14 -44.14 4.52
N LYS A 72 -11.36 -42.87 4.13
CA LYS A 72 -10.37 -41.78 4.23
C LYS A 72 -10.10 -41.37 5.68
N THR A 73 -8.85 -40.99 5.94
CA THR A 73 -8.41 -40.47 7.23
C THR A 73 -8.29 -38.96 7.21
N PHE A 74 -8.64 -38.31 8.31
CA PHE A 74 -8.45 -36.87 8.49
C PHE A 74 -8.01 -36.56 9.92
N THR A 75 -7.39 -35.39 10.06
CA THR A 75 -6.86 -34.90 11.33
C THR A 75 -7.68 -33.70 11.77
N VAL A 76 -8.05 -33.65 13.05
CA VAL A 76 -8.68 -32.47 13.66
C VAL A 76 -7.59 -31.76 14.46
N LEU A 77 -7.25 -30.55 14.03
CA LEU A 77 -6.29 -29.69 14.69
C LEU A 77 -7.05 -28.62 15.50
N PRO A 78 -6.47 -28.11 16.59
CA PRO A 78 -6.99 -26.92 17.27
C PRO A 78 -7.06 -25.71 16.33
N ASP A 79 -7.93 -24.76 16.65
CA ASP A 79 -8.06 -23.52 15.89
C ASP A 79 -6.74 -22.76 15.86
N GLY A 80 -6.40 -22.19 14.70
CA GLY A 80 -5.13 -21.50 14.44
C GLY A 80 -3.92 -22.42 14.25
N VAL A 81 -4.10 -23.75 14.20
CA VAL A 81 -3.02 -24.71 13.92
C VAL A 81 -3.25 -25.42 12.59
N THR A 82 -2.44 -25.07 11.59
CA THR A 82 -2.56 -25.62 10.23
C THR A 82 -1.70 -26.88 10.04
N PRO A 83 -2.08 -27.87 9.21
CA PRO A 83 -1.26 -29.07 8.97
C PRO A 83 0.16 -28.74 8.50
N TYR A 84 1.15 -29.51 8.96
CA TYR A 84 2.57 -29.42 8.59
C TYR A 84 3.31 -28.10 8.93
N LYS A 85 2.61 -27.03 9.34
CA LYS A 85 3.22 -25.76 9.76
C LYS A 85 3.85 -25.82 11.17
N ARG A 86 4.92 -25.06 11.42
CA ARG A 86 5.55 -25.06 12.76
C ARG A 86 4.99 -23.98 13.69
N PHE A 87 4.43 -22.92 13.13
CA PHE A 87 3.85 -21.81 13.87
C PHE A 87 2.33 -21.81 13.73
N GLY A 88 1.64 -21.20 14.69
CA GLY A 88 0.22 -20.89 14.56
C GLY A 88 -0.03 -19.81 13.50
N ASP A 89 -1.27 -19.67 13.07
CA ASP A 89 -1.60 -18.68 12.04
C ASP A 89 -1.40 -17.24 12.55
N ILE A 90 -1.79 -16.93 13.80
CA ILE A 90 -1.54 -15.62 14.44
C ILE A 90 -0.04 -15.27 14.43
N ASP A 91 0.83 -16.24 14.73
CA ASP A 91 2.27 -16.03 14.69
C ASP A 91 2.77 -15.69 13.27
N TYR A 92 2.17 -16.29 12.23
CA TYR A 92 2.48 -15.93 10.84
C TYR A 92 1.97 -14.53 10.47
N GLN A 93 0.80 -14.12 10.97
CA GLN A 93 0.27 -12.77 10.77
C GLN A 93 1.25 -11.75 11.33
N GLU A 94 1.63 -11.95 12.58
CA GLU A 94 2.50 -11.03 13.29
C GLU A 94 3.90 -10.96 12.66
N MET A 95 4.44 -12.07 12.11
CA MET A 95 5.69 -12.02 11.34
C MET A 95 5.64 -11.04 10.17
N VAL A 96 4.50 -10.98 9.47
CA VAL A 96 4.30 -10.11 8.31
C VAL A 96 4.06 -8.67 8.74
N GLU A 97 3.20 -8.44 9.74
CA GLU A 97 2.96 -7.10 10.30
C GLU A 97 4.23 -6.47 10.87
N LEU A 98 5.03 -7.24 11.63
CA LEU A 98 6.32 -6.76 12.12
C LEU A 98 7.27 -6.40 11.00
N ARG A 99 7.21 -7.11 9.88
CA ARG A 99 8.02 -6.82 8.69
C ARG A 99 7.57 -5.51 8.04
N CYS A 100 6.27 -5.28 7.93
CA CYS A 100 5.69 -4.06 7.36
C CYS A 100 5.95 -2.85 8.27
N CYS A 101 5.76 -2.98 9.58
CA CYS A 101 5.94 -1.91 10.54
C CYS A 101 7.40 -1.45 10.71
N ARG A 102 8.38 -2.38 10.75
CA ARG A 102 9.74 -2.05 11.19
C ARG A 102 10.75 -1.75 10.09
N GLY A 103 10.44 -2.05 8.83
CA GLY A 103 11.35 -1.85 7.68
C GLY A 103 12.69 -2.60 7.71
N SER A 104 12.96 -3.38 8.75
CA SER A 104 14.23 -4.10 8.91
C SER A 104 14.30 -5.31 7.97
N GLY A 105 15.49 -5.62 7.46
CA GLY A 105 15.72 -6.82 6.66
C GLY A 105 15.41 -8.11 7.43
N TYR A 106 14.96 -9.15 6.73
CA TYR A 106 14.48 -10.40 7.34
C TYR A 106 15.48 -11.07 8.28
N ARG A 107 16.79 -11.03 7.96
CA ARG A 107 17.85 -11.58 8.83
C ARG A 107 17.97 -10.85 10.16
N ARG A 108 17.76 -9.53 10.15
CA ARG A 108 17.80 -8.71 11.38
C ARG A 108 16.56 -8.97 12.23
N LEU A 109 15.40 -9.12 11.60
CA LEU A 109 14.16 -9.51 12.29
C LEU A 109 14.29 -10.90 12.92
N SER A 110 14.80 -11.89 12.19
CA SER A 110 14.99 -13.26 12.71
C SER A 110 16.03 -13.38 13.84
N ARG A 111 17.01 -12.46 13.90
CA ARG A 111 18.06 -12.45 14.94
C ARG A 111 17.63 -11.77 16.23
N ARG A 112 16.56 -10.95 16.21
CA ARG A 112 16.04 -10.33 17.42
C ARG A 112 15.32 -11.41 18.24
N GLY A 113 15.81 -11.69 19.45
CA GLY A 113 15.37 -12.79 20.32
C GLY A 113 13.89 -12.83 20.74
N LYS A 114 13.03 -11.96 20.19
CA LYS A 114 11.56 -12.02 20.30
C LYS A 114 10.89 -12.84 19.18
N ILE A 115 11.63 -13.23 18.14
CA ILE A 115 11.14 -14.19 17.12
C ILE A 115 12.00 -15.44 17.22
N LYS A 116 11.88 -16.16 18.34
CA LYS A 116 12.64 -17.39 18.56
C LYS A 116 12.31 -18.37 17.41
N TYR A 117 13.35 -18.83 16.71
CA TYR A 117 13.31 -19.92 15.72
C TYR A 117 12.62 -19.67 14.36
N CYS A 118 12.25 -18.43 14.00
CA CYS A 118 11.76 -18.17 12.64
C CYS A 118 12.92 -17.83 11.69
N SER A 119 13.07 -18.60 10.62
CA SER A 119 14.07 -18.28 9.60
C SER A 119 13.64 -17.07 8.76
N HIS A 120 14.61 -16.27 8.30
CA HIS A 120 14.36 -15.17 7.37
C HIS A 120 13.63 -15.64 6.08
N VAL A 121 13.87 -16.88 5.65
CA VAL A 121 13.19 -17.51 4.50
C VAL A 121 11.72 -17.78 4.80
N THR A 122 11.38 -18.17 6.03
CA THR A 122 9.99 -18.41 6.44
C THR A 122 9.20 -17.11 6.39
N MET A 123 9.74 -16.02 6.95
CA MET A 123 9.09 -14.70 6.90
C MET A 123 8.89 -14.23 5.46
N TRP A 124 9.92 -14.38 4.62
CA TRP A 124 9.83 -14.06 3.19
C TRP A 124 8.71 -14.84 2.50
N ARG A 125 8.64 -16.17 2.70
CA ARG A 125 7.60 -17.01 2.10
C ARG A 125 6.20 -16.59 2.52
N GLN A 126 6.01 -16.19 3.77
CA GLN A 126 4.70 -15.68 4.19
C GLN A 126 4.38 -14.35 3.52
N MET A 127 5.32 -13.40 3.51
CA MET A 127 5.14 -12.13 2.79
C MET A 127 4.74 -12.35 1.32
N GLN A 128 5.37 -13.29 0.63
CA GLN A 128 5.04 -13.61 -0.77
C GLN A 128 3.64 -14.20 -0.92
N LYS A 129 3.22 -15.08 0.00
CA LYS A 129 1.86 -15.64 0.01
C LYS A 129 0.80 -14.57 0.26
N ILE A 130 1.05 -13.69 1.22
CA ILE A 130 0.15 -12.55 1.51
C ILE A 130 0.05 -11.65 0.30
N GLY A 131 1.18 -11.25 -0.28
CA GLY A 131 1.20 -10.37 -1.45
C GLY A 131 0.48 -10.92 -2.68
N GLN A 132 0.36 -12.25 -2.79
CA GLN A 132 -0.42 -12.88 -3.85
C GLN A 132 -1.94 -12.75 -3.64
N GLN A 133 -2.39 -12.70 -2.38
CA GLN A 133 -3.80 -12.53 -1.99
C GLN A 133 -4.19 -11.05 -1.85
N THR A 134 -3.21 -10.15 -1.79
CA THR A 134 -3.47 -8.71 -1.59
C THR A 134 -4.29 -8.10 -2.71
N LEU A 135 -4.21 -8.65 -3.94
CA LEU A 135 -5.03 -8.16 -5.05
C LEU A 135 -6.52 -8.41 -4.77
N ASP A 136 -6.90 -9.65 -4.45
CA ASP A 136 -8.27 -10.00 -4.06
C ASP A 136 -8.73 -9.18 -2.84
N ALA A 137 -7.81 -8.94 -1.88
CA ALA A 137 -8.12 -8.12 -0.72
C ALA A 137 -8.33 -6.63 -1.06
N PHE A 138 -7.72 -6.10 -2.13
CA PHE A 138 -8.06 -4.76 -2.62
C PHE A 138 -9.48 -4.72 -3.19
N PHE A 139 -9.94 -5.78 -3.87
CA PHE A 139 -11.34 -5.89 -4.30
C PHE A 139 -12.30 -5.91 -3.12
N ASP A 140 -11.99 -6.65 -2.05
CA ASP A 140 -12.80 -6.63 -0.82
C ASP A 140 -12.83 -5.23 -0.17
N LEU A 141 -11.78 -4.42 -0.34
CA LEU A 141 -11.78 -3.02 0.09
C LEU A 141 -12.52 -2.09 -0.88
N GLY A 142 -12.70 -2.45 -2.14
CA GLY A 142 -13.38 -1.65 -3.16
C GLY A 142 -14.80 -1.25 -2.75
N ASP A 143 -15.49 -2.11 -2.01
CA ASP A 143 -16.85 -1.88 -1.49
C ASP A 143 -16.94 -0.79 -0.41
N LEU A 144 -15.81 -0.31 0.10
CA LEU A 144 -15.79 0.75 1.12
C LEU A 144 -15.91 2.14 0.50
N PRO A 145 -16.41 3.14 1.25
CA PRO A 145 -16.59 4.50 0.75
C PRO A 145 -15.36 5.07 0.03
N PHE A 146 -15.59 5.59 -1.17
CA PHE A 146 -14.60 6.23 -2.02
C PHE A 146 -15.05 7.66 -2.33
N SER A 147 -14.10 8.59 -2.37
CA SER A 147 -14.38 10.02 -2.55
C SER A 147 -14.66 10.45 -3.99
N GLY A 148 -14.49 9.54 -4.98
CA GLY A 148 -14.48 9.89 -6.40
C GLY A 148 -13.16 10.49 -6.87
N ILE A 149 -12.25 10.84 -5.95
CA ILE A 149 -10.96 11.48 -6.26
C ILE A 149 -9.84 10.46 -6.10
N ILE A 150 -9.08 10.23 -7.18
CA ILE A 150 -7.89 9.39 -7.14
C ILE A 150 -6.60 10.22 -7.29
N ILE A 151 -5.62 9.92 -6.45
CA ILE A 151 -4.24 10.37 -6.59
C ILE A 151 -3.39 9.21 -7.07
N ILE A 152 -2.73 9.38 -8.22
CA ILE A 152 -1.82 8.36 -8.78
C ILE A 152 -0.41 8.93 -8.84
N ASP A 153 0.55 8.11 -8.42
CA ASP A 153 1.98 8.44 -8.49
C ASP A 153 2.81 7.17 -8.71
N GLU A 154 3.99 7.35 -9.30
CA GLU A 154 4.92 6.28 -9.62
C GLU A 154 6.31 6.52 -9.03
N LYS A 155 6.98 5.43 -8.63
CA LYS A 155 8.33 5.51 -8.09
C LYS A 155 9.21 4.37 -8.55
N TRP A 156 10.46 4.70 -8.85
CA TRP A 156 11.50 3.73 -9.10
C TRP A 156 11.80 2.90 -7.85
N LEU A 157 11.59 1.60 -7.97
CA LEU A 157 11.88 0.60 -6.96
C LEU A 157 13.16 -0.13 -7.33
N PRO A 158 14.22 0.00 -6.52
CA PRO A 158 15.43 -0.76 -6.74
C PRO A 158 15.20 -2.23 -6.37
N VAL A 159 15.29 -3.09 -7.38
CA VAL A 159 15.33 -4.55 -7.21
C VAL A 159 16.79 -5.00 -7.23
N GLY A 160 17.05 -6.19 -6.69
CA GLY A 160 18.41 -6.71 -6.58
C GLY A 160 19.18 -6.67 -7.89
N ASN A 161 20.52 -6.67 -7.80
CA ASN A 161 21.44 -6.65 -8.94
C ASN A 161 21.36 -5.37 -9.81
N GLY A 162 20.98 -4.23 -9.24
CA GLY A 162 20.98 -2.94 -9.95
C GLY A 162 19.84 -2.78 -10.96
N ILE A 163 18.86 -3.69 -10.95
CA ILE A 163 17.65 -3.60 -11.75
C ILE A 163 16.69 -2.62 -11.06
N PHE A 164 15.88 -1.90 -11.83
CA PHE A 164 14.84 -1.03 -11.30
C PHE A 164 13.50 -1.38 -11.91
N HIS A 165 12.47 -1.43 -11.08
CA HIS A 165 11.07 -1.58 -11.47
C HIS A 165 10.32 -0.28 -11.10
N PHE A 166 9.10 -0.13 -11.60
CA PHE A 166 8.20 0.97 -11.27
C PHE A 166 7.11 0.48 -10.32
N GLY A 167 7.04 1.06 -9.13
CA GLY A 167 5.91 0.90 -8.23
C GLY A 167 4.91 2.00 -8.47
N CYS A 168 3.69 1.64 -8.85
CA CYS A 168 2.58 2.57 -9.06
C CYS A 168 1.57 2.40 -7.91
N ILE A 169 1.09 3.52 -7.36
CA ILE A 169 0.06 3.53 -6.31
C ILE A 169 -1.11 4.41 -6.72
N ALA A 170 -2.31 3.97 -6.38
CA ALA A 170 -3.54 4.75 -6.46
C ALA A 170 -4.09 4.92 -5.04
N LEU A 171 -4.28 6.17 -4.63
CA LEU A 171 -4.79 6.55 -3.32
C LEU A 171 -6.09 7.32 -3.48
N ASP A 172 -7.05 7.11 -2.59
CA ASP A 172 -8.18 8.01 -2.43
C ASP A 172 -7.68 9.39 -1.97
N GLY A 173 -8.06 10.44 -2.70
CA GLY A 173 -7.49 11.78 -2.54
C GLY A 173 -7.89 12.51 -1.26
N ILE A 174 -8.92 12.04 -0.56
CA ILE A 174 -9.42 12.65 0.68
C ILE A 174 -8.95 11.86 1.91
N THR A 175 -9.26 10.56 1.93
CA THR A 175 -8.95 9.65 3.04
C THR A 175 -7.48 9.21 3.03
N GLY A 176 -6.84 9.24 1.86
CA GLY A 176 -5.51 8.67 1.64
C GLY A 176 -5.48 7.16 1.65
N ARG A 177 -6.62 6.47 1.61
CA ARG A 177 -6.65 5.01 1.53
C ARG A 177 -5.96 4.53 0.25
N THR A 178 -5.08 3.55 0.36
CA THR A 178 -4.55 2.84 -0.82
C THR A 178 -5.67 2.02 -1.43
N ILE A 179 -6.03 2.33 -2.67
CA ILE A 179 -7.02 1.60 -3.47
C ILE A 179 -6.35 0.49 -4.27
N LEU A 180 -5.20 0.79 -4.88
CA LEU A 180 -4.44 -0.18 -5.66
C LEU A 180 -2.95 0.13 -5.59
N ALA A 181 -2.13 -0.91 -5.64
CA ALA A 181 -0.69 -0.79 -5.78
C ALA A 181 -0.16 -1.93 -6.64
N GLU A 182 0.69 -1.62 -7.63
CA GLU A 182 1.28 -2.63 -8.50
C GLU A 182 2.74 -2.31 -8.84
N VAL A 183 3.46 -3.31 -9.35
CA VAL A 183 4.87 -3.16 -9.76
C VAL A 183 5.08 -3.68 -11.17
N TYR A 184 5.70 -2.84 -12.00
CA TYR A 184 6.00 -3.13 -13.40
C TYR A 184 7.51 -3.08 -13.66
N SER A 185 8.02 -3.88 -14.58
CA SER A 185 9.44 -3.82 -14.99
C SER A 185 9.76 -2.59 -15.85
N ALA A 186 8.77 -2.12 -16.59
CA ALA A 186 8.77 -0.86 -17.34
C ALA A 186 7.39 -0.21 -17.20
N PHE A 187 7.31 1.11 -17.34
CA PHE A 187 6.04 1.82 -17.21
C PHE A 187 5.78 2.64 -18.47
N THR A 188 5.24 1.97 -19.49
CA THR A 188 4.84 2.59 -20.76
C THR A 188 3.34 2.85 -20.77
N LYS A 189 2.81 3.37 -21.90
CA LYS A 189 1.37 3.55 -22.09
C LYS A 189 0.58 2.26 -21.91
N LYS A 190 1.18 1.11 -22.27
CA LYS A 190 0.57 -0.20 -22.11
C LYS A 190 0.36 -0.53 -20.63
N GLU A 191 1.42 -0.49 -19.82
CA GLU A 191 1.33 -0.81 -18.39
C GLU A 191 0.51 0.22 -17.61
N ALA A 192 0.54 1.50 -18.02
CA ALA A 192 -0.35 2.53 -17.48
C ALA A 192 -1.84 2.18 -17.75
N LYS A 193 -2.18 1.74 -18.97
CA LYS A 193 -3.54 1.31 -19.31
C LYS A 193 -3.96 0.05 -18.56
N GLU A 194 -3.06 -0.92 -18.41
CA GLU A 194 -3.30 -2.12 -17.59
C GLU A 194 -3.60 -1.76 -16.13
N PHE A 195 -2.81 -0.86 -15.53
CA PHE A 195 -3.03 -0.36 -14.18
C PHE A 195 -4.39 0.33 -14.01
N LEU A 196 -4.74 1.21 -14.95
CA LEU A 196 -6.01 1.95 -14.92
C LEU A 196 -7.22 1.03 -15.16
N THR A 197 -7.08 0.02 -16.03
CA THR A 197 -8.13 -0.97 -16.27
C THR A 197 -8.41 -1.75 -14.99
N LEU A 198 -7.37 -2.22 -14.29
CA LEU A 198 -7.53 -2.89 -13.00
C LEU A 198 -8.16 -1.96 -11.95
N LEU A 199 -7.78 -0.68 -11.95
CA LEU A 199 -8.36 0.31 -11.05
C LEU A 199 -9.85 0.55 -11.31
N SER A 200 -10.29 0.49 -12.58
CA SER A 200 -11.69 0.66 -12.97
C SER A 200 -12.61 -0.45 -12.45
N GLU A 201 -12.05 -1.61 -12.12
CA GLU A 201 -12.80 -2.72 -11.52
C GLU A 201 -12.99 -2.54 -10.01
N LEU A 202 -12.28 -1.59 -9.38
CA LEU A 202 -12.26 -1.37 -7.93
C LEU A 202 -13.12 -0.18 -7.49
N VAL A 203 -13.09 0.91 -8.26
CA VAL A 203 -13.73 2.18 -7.91
C VAL A 203 -14.19 2.94 -9.14
N ASP A 204 -15.25 3.73 -8.99
CA ASP A 204 -15.70 4.70 -10.00
C ASP A 204 -15.03 6.05 -9.75
N ILE A 205 -14.35 6.60 -10.77
CA ILE A 205 -13.45 7.76 -10.62
C ILE A 205 -14.05 8.98 -11.30
N GLU A 206 -14.24 10.05 -10.53
CA GLU A 206 -14.68 11.35 -11.03
C GLU A 206 -13.50 12.28 -11.33
N TYR A 207 -12.45 12.22 -10.50
CA TYR A 207 -11.29 13.12 -10.60
C TYR A 207 -9.96 12.38 -10.48
N LEU A 208 -9.00 12.70 -11.35
CA LEU A 208 -7.60 12.29 -11.25
C LEU A 208 -6.74 13.47 -10.81
N VAL A 209 -5.87 13.27 -9.82
CA VAL A 209 -4.76 14.17 -9.50
C VAL A 209 -3.44 13.41 -9.61
N ALA A 210 -2.64 13.71 -10.64
CA ALA A 210 -1.35 13.04 -10.86
C ALA A 210 -0.27 14.02 -11.35
N ASP A 211 1.00 13.63 -11.26
CA ASP A 211 2.06 14.35 -11.97
C ASP A 211 1.84 14.28 -13.50
N ASP A 212 2.64 15.02 -14.25
CA ASP A 212 2.81 14.91 -15.68
C ASP A 212 3.46 13.57 -16.07
N SER A 213 2.68 12.50 -15.96
CA SER A 213 3.12 11.13 -16.21
C SER A 213 2.34 10.48 -17.35
N VAL A 214 2.79 9.28 -17.75
CA VAL A 214 2.14 8.47 -18.78
C VAL A 214 0.69 8.13 -18.43
N ILE A 215 0.34 8.13 -17.13
CA ILE A 215 -1.05 7.95 -16.68
C ILE A 215 -1.95 9.03 -17.25
N GLN A 216 -1.53 10.31 -17.22
CA GLN A 216 -2.32 11.42 -17.76
C GLN A 216 -2.64 11.22 -19.24
N ASP A 217 -1.70 10.69 -20.02
CA ASP A 217 -1.85 10.50 -21.47
C ASP A 217 -2.93 9.49 -21.85
N VAL A 218 -3.12 8.44 -21.04
CA VAL A 218 -4.04 7.33 -21.36
C VAL A 218 -5.28 7.31 -20.47
N PHE A 219 -5.38 8.20 -19.49
CA PHE A 219 -6.44 8.18 -18.48
C PHE A 219 -7.85 8.24 -19.08
N ASN A 220 -8.08 9.19 -19.99
CA ASN A 220 -9.39 9.36 -20.64
C ASN A 220 -9.74 8.21 -21.59
N GLU A 221 -8.80 7.32 -21.94
CA GLU A 221 -9.14 6.09 -22.69
C GLU A 221 -9.88 5.07 -21.82
N VAL A 222 -9.71 5.12 -20.50
CA VAL A 222 -10.32 4.20 -19.52
C VAL A 222 -11.45 4.89 -18.76
N PHE A 223 -11.26 6.16 -18.39
CA PHE A 223 -12.24 6.98 -17.67
C PHE A 223 -12.60 8.22 -18.52
N PRO A 224 -13.43 8.08 -19.57
CA PRO A 224 -13.68 9.15 -20.53
C PRO A 224 -14.39 10.36 -19.92
N ASP A 225 -15.22 10.15 -18.90
CA ASP A 225 -16.02 11.20 -18.26
C ASP A 225 -15.31 11.84 -17.05
N ALA A 226 -14.14 11.32 -16.65
CA ALA A 226 -13.42 11.78 -15.48
C ALA A 226 -12.56 13.02 -15.78
N ILE A 227 -12.49 13.92 -14.80
CA ILE A 227 -11.75 15.19 -14.91
C ILE A 227 -10.31 15.00 -14.43
N ARG A 228 -9.34 15.44 -15.23
CA ARG A 228 -7.91 15.33 -14.91
C ARG A 228 -7.38 16.62 -14.32
N GLN A 229 -6.57 16.52 -13.27
CA GLN A 229 -5.82 17.59 -12.67
C GLN A 229 -4.32 17.24 -12.63
N TYR A 230 -3.49 18.15 -13.13
CA TYR A 230 -2.04 18.06 -12.97
C TYR A 230 -1.62 18.50 -11.56
N CYS A 231 -0.68 17.79 -10.95
CA CYS A 231 -0.14 18.20 -9.66
C CYS A 231 0.58 19.55 -9.76
N ILE A 232 0.01 20.60 -9.14
CA ILE A 232 0.53 21.97 -9.22
C ILE A 232 1.91 22.10 -8.57
N PHE A 233 2.19 21.29 -7.55
CA PHE A 233 3.51 21.25 -6.93
C PHE A 233 4.59 20.85 -7.95
N HIS A 234 4.35 19.79 -8.71
CA HIS A 234 5.28 19.34 -9.75
C HIS A 234 5.39 20.32 -10.90
N ILE A 235 4.28 20.95 -11.33
CA ILE A 235 4.31 22.02 -12.32
C ILE A 235 5.19 23.18 -11.85
N LYS A 236 4.98 23.70 -10.64
CA LYS A 236 5.81 24.78 -10.06
C LYS A 236 7.27 24.36 -9.92
N LYS A 237 7.55 23.12 -9.53
CA LYS A 237 8.91 22.57 -9.45
C LYS A 237 9.60 22.53 -10.81
N ASN A 238 8.88 22.11 -11.85
CA ASN A 238 9.38 22.06 -13.22
C ASN A 238 9.61 23.46 -13.81
N ILE A 239 8.73 24.42 -13.52
CA ILE A 239 8.96 25.84 -13.83
C ILE A 239 10.25 26.31 -13.17
N LYS A 240 10.40 26.14 -11.85
CA LYS A 240 11.62 26.57 -11.13
C LYS A 240 12.89 25.92 -11.70
N LYS A 241 12.85 24.66 -12.11
CA LYS A 241 13.98 23.97 -12.76
C LYS A 241 14.35 24.56 -14.12
N ALA A 242 13.38 25.00 -14.91
CA ALA A 242 13.63 25.64 -16.21
C ALA A 242 14.37 26.99 -16.07
N PHE A 243 14.28 27.62 -14.89
CA PHE A 243 14.98 28.85 -14.52
C PHE A 243 15.98 28.58 -13.38
N HIS A 244 16.77 27.51 -13.48
CA HIS A 244 17.78 27.19 -12.47
C HIS A 244 19.09 27.92 -12.77
N GLU A 245 19.62 28.65 -11.78
CA GLU A 245 20.94 29.29 -11.85
C GLU A 245 22.04 28.30 -11.46
N THR A 246 23.15 28.29 -12.20
CA THR A 246 24.34 27.53 -11.81
C THR A 246 25.47 28.50 -11.50
N THR A 247 26.56 28.01 -10.89
CA THR A 247 27.77 28.83 -10.65
C THR A 247 28.34 29.47 -11.92
N LEU A 248 28.01 28.93 -13.10
CA LEU A 248 28.48 29.39 -14.40
C LEU A 248 27.42 30.18 -15.19
N ILE A 249 26.13 30.09 -14.82
CA ILE A 249 25.02 30.70 -15.57
C ILE A 249 24.11 31.40 -14.58
N LYS A 250 24.14 32.73 -14.61
CA LYS A 250 23.17 33.60 -13.94
C LYS A 250 21.99 33.88 -14.87
N LEU A 251 20.79 34.01 -14.30
CA LEU A 251 19.64 34.44 -15.08
C LEU A 251 19.75 35.93 -15.37
N SER A 252 19.19 36.35 -16.51
CA SER A 252 18.97 37.77 -16.77
C SER A 252 17.75 38.26 -15.98
N ASP A 253 17.67 39.58 -15.75
CA ASP A 253 16.54 40.20 -15.06
C ASP A 253 15.21 39.92 -15.77
N GLU A 254 15.22 39.86 -17.12
CA GLU A 254 14.04 39.48 -17.91
C GLU A 254 13.59 38.04 -17.64
N ALA A 255 14.55 37.11 -17.46
CA ALA A 255 14.24 35.72 -17.14
C ALA A 255 13.70 35.55 -15.72
N ILE A 256 14.21 36.32 -14.76
CA ILE A 256 13.67 36.36 -13.38
C ILE A 256 12.24 36.89 -13.40
N LYS A 257 12.00 38.01 -14.08
CA LYS A 257 10.66 38.60 -14.21
C LYS A 257 9.69 37.65 -14.91
N ALA A 258 10.10 37.01 -16.01
CA ALA A 258 9.26 36.04 -16.71
C ALA A 258 8.90 34.84 -15.82
N LYS A 259 9.85 34.33 -15.02
CA LYS A 259 9.59 33.25 -14.05
C LYS A 259 8.54 33.66 -13.02
N GLU A 260 8.64 34.86 -12.46
CA GLU A 260 7.67 35.39 -11.48
C GLU A 260 6.29 35.55 -12.09
N GLU A 261 6.20 36.14 -13.29
CA GLU A 261 4.94 36.27 -14.02
C GLU A 261 4.28 34.90 -14.29
N ILE A 262 5.06 33.90 -14.72
CA ILE A 262 4.57 32.53 -14.93
C ILE A 262 4.08 31.89 -13.63
N LEU A 263 4.82 32.04 -12.52
CA LEU A 263 4.41 31.49 -11.24
C LEU A 263 3.14 32.16 -10.69
N ASN A 264 2.94 33.44 -11.01
CA ASN A 264 1.78 34.22 -10.57
C ASN A 264 0.45 33.76 -11.20
N ILE A 265 0.48 32.98 -12.29
CA ILE A 265 -0.71 32.33 -12.85
C ILE A 265 -1.41 31.48 -11.77
N PHE A 266 -0.62 30.76 -10.97
CA PHE A 266 -1.12 29.83 -9.95
C PHE A 266 -1.52 30.51 -8.63
N ASN A 267 -1.50 31.85 -8.60
CA ASN A 267 -2.02 32.67 -7.50
C ASN A 267 -3.37 33.31 -7.87
N ALA A 268 -4.03 32.83 -8.93
CA ALA A 268 -5.37 33.24 -9.29
C ALA A 268 -6.40 32.61 -8.34
N ASP A 269 -7.49 33.34 -8.09
CA ASP A 269 -8.61 32.88 -7.26
C ASP A 269 -9.64 32.06 -8.06
N THR A 270 -9.69 32.24 -9.39
CA THR A 270 -10.60 31.53 -10.29
C THR A 270 -9.85 30.98 -11.52
N SER A 271 -10.40 29.93 -12.11
CA SER A 271 -9.90 29.34 -13.37
C SER A 271 -9.85 30.36 -14.50
N ASP A 272 -10.90 31.16 -14.67
CA ASP A 272 -10.95 32.24 -15.67
C ASP A 272 -9.82 33.27 -15.52
N GLU A 273 -9.49 33.64 -14.29
CA GLU A 273 -8.37 34.54 -14.02
C GLU A 273 -7.02 33.86 -14.32
N ALA A 274 -6.85 32.60 -13.95
CA ALA A 274 -5.63 31.84 -14.27
C ALA A 274 -5.44 31.70 -15.79
N ILE A 275 -6.50 31.36 -16.52
CA ILE A 275 -6.50 31.22 -17.98
C ILE A 275 -6.19 32.56 -18.64
N ARG A 276 -6.79 33.68 -18.18
CA ARG A 276 -6.46 35.01 -18.70
C ARG A 276 -4.99 35.38 -18.49
N ARG A 277 -4.43 35.12 -17.30
CA ARG A 277 -2.99 35.33 -17.04
C ARG A 277 -2.11 34.50 -17.97
N LEU A 278 -2.47 33.24 -18.22
CA LEU A 278 -1.75 32.38 -19.17
C LEU A 278 -1.87 32.92 -20.60
N ALA A 279 -3.06 33.35 -21.04
CA ALA A 279 -3.30 33.90 -22.37
C ALA A 279 -2.42 35.13 -22.66
N ILE A 280 -2.29 36.05 -21.70
CA ILE A 280 -1.38 37.22 -21.82
C ILE A 280 0.07 36.77 -22.06
N LEU A 281 0.54 35.73 -21.39
CA LEU A 281 1.89 35.18 -21.60
C LEU A 281 2.05 34.51 -22.97
N VAL A 282 0.99 33.89 -23.49
CA VAL A 282 0.96 33.28 -24.84
C VAL A 282 1.03 34.35 -25.93
N GLU A 283 0.34 35.47 -25.76
CA GLU A 283 0.36 36.59 -26.70
C GLU A 283 1.76 37.19 -26.82
N LYS A 284 2.41 37.46 -25.68
CA LYS A 284 3.78 38.00 -25.66
C LYS A 284 4.88 36.93 -25.72
N ARG A 285 4.56 35.66 -26.04
CA ARG A 285 5.53 34.55 -25.96
C ARG A 285 6.82 34.83 -26.73
N HIS A 286 6.72 35.43 -27.92
CA HIS A 286 7.88 35.68 -28.79
C HIS A 286 8.86 36.70 -28.22
N THR A 287 8.43 37.52 -27.26
CA THR A 287 9.28 38.50 -26.56
C THR A 287 9.83 37.96 -25.24
N LEU A 288 9.41 36.76 -24.81
CA LEU A 288 9.92 36.13 -23.60
C LEU A 288 11.27 35.46 -23.86
N PRO A 289 12.12 35.29 -22.84
CA PRO A 289 13.34 34.49 -22.95
C PRO A 289 13.05 33.05 -23.41
N PRO A 290 13.98 32.37 -24.11
CA PRO A 290 13.75 31.02 -24.65
C PRO A 290 13.28 29.98 -23.61
N SER A 291 13.81 30.04 -22.39
CA SER A 291 13.38 29.18 -21.28
C SER A 291 11.91 29.40 -20.91
N ALA A 292 11.46 30.65 -20.88
CA ALA A 292 10.08 31.02 -20.60
C ALA A 292 9.13 30.60 -21.73
N GLN A 293 9.55 30.72 -22.99
CA GLN A 293 8.76 30.26 -24.14
C GLN A 293 8.43 28.77 -24.04
N GLY A 294 9.44 27.94 -23.77
CA GLY A 294 9.26 26.50 -23.61
C GLY A 294 8.32 26.14 -22.45
N VAL A 295 8.41 26.88 -21.34
CA VAL A 295 7.51 26.71 -20.19
C VAL A 295 6.07 27.07 -20.54
N VAL A 296 5.84 28.24 -21.16
CA VAL A 296 4.49 28.69 -21.55
C VAL A 296 3.85 27.68 -22.51
N ASN A 297 4.57 27.23 -23.54
CA ASN A 297 4.07 26.22 -24.48
C ASN A 297 3.65 24.93 -23.78
N ARG A 298 4.44 24.46 -22.80
CA ARG A 298 4.11 23.26 -22.00
C ARG A 298 2.88 23.47 -21.12
N LEU A 299 2.68 24.66 -20.56
CA LEU A 299 1.47 24.95 -19.78
C LEU A 299 0.22 24.98 -20.66
N VAL A 300 0.30 25.59 -21.84
CA VAL A 300 -0.81 25.63 -22.81
C VAL A 300 -1.22 24.23 -23.25
N SER A 301 -0.25 23.34 -23.52
CA SER A 301 -0.53 21.96 -23.93
C SER A 301 -1.30 21.14 -22.87
N LYS A 302 -1.47 21.68 -21.66
CA LYS A 302 -2.06 21.02 -20.49
C LYS A 302 -3.22 21.77 -19.89
N ILE A 303 -3.71 22.80 -20.59
CA ILE A 303 -4.67 23.77 -20.04
C ILE A 303 -5.93 23.09 -19.50
N GLU A 304 -6.40 22.03 -20.18
CA GLU A 304 -7.58 21.25 -19.78
C GLU A 304 -7.49 20.68 -18.37
N GLY A 305 -6.30 20.33 -17.89
CA GLY A 305 -6.13 19.74 -16.56
C GLY A 305 -5.36 20.62 -15.58
N LEU A 306 -5.07 21.88 -15.93
CA LEU A 306 -4.15 22.69 -15.12
C LEU A 306 -4.86 23.38 -13.95
N PHE A 307 -6.12 23.77 -14.11
CA PHE A 307 -6.82 24.66 -13.17
C PHE A 307 -8.11 24.07 -12.59
N GLN A 308 -8.38 22.78 -12.80
CA GLN A 308 -9.59 22.11 -12.31
C GLN A 308 -9.78 22.24 -10.79
N TYR A 309 -8.69 22.32 -10.03
CA TYR A 309 -8.73 22.58 -8.57
C TYR A 309 -9.35 23.93 -8.16
N LEU A 310 -9.51 24.87 -9.09
CA LEU A 310 -10.17 26.16 -8.84
C LEU A 310 -11.69 26.05 -9.01
N ASP A 311 -12.16 25.09 -9.79
CA ASP A 311 -13.57 24.88 -10.12
C ASP A 311 -14.21 23.73 -9.32
N HIS A 312 -13.38 22.79 -8.86
CA HIS A 312 -13.79 21.59 -8.14
C HIS A 312 -13.08 21.51 -6.78
N ASP A 313 -13.75 20.93 -5.78
CA ASP A 313 -13.18 20.69 -4.44
C ASP A 313 -12.21 19.49 -4.44
N ILE A 314 -11.12 19.61 -5.20
CA ILE A 314 -10.10 18.59 -5.37
C ILE A 314 -8.73 19.05 -4.88
N PRO A 315 -7.86 18.11 -4.44
CA PRO A 315 -6.50 18.45 -4.04
C PRO A 315 -5.69 19.09 -5.17
N LYS A 316 -5.00 20.19 -4.89
CA LYS A 316 -4.08 20.86 -5.84
C LYS A 316 -2.81 20.04 -6.12
N THR A 317 -2.53 19.02 -5.30
CA THR A 317 -1.24 18.31 -5.29
C THR A 317 -1.42 16.83 -5.02
N SER A 318 -0.58 15.99 -5.64
CA SER A 318 -0.43 14.57 -5.35
C SER A 318 0.47 14.28 -4.12
N ASN A 319 0.72 15.28 -3.25
CA ASN A 319 1.69 15.20 -2.14
C ASN A 319 1.40 14.05 -1.17
N GLN A 320 0.15 13.59 -1.07
CA GLN A 320 -0.21 12.44 -0.25
C GLN A 320 0.46 11.14 -0.73
N ALA A 321 0.64 10.98 -2.05
CA ALA A 321 1.36 9.85 -2.64
C ALA A 321 2.87 9.96 -2.36
N GLU A 322 3.48 11.14 -2.57
CA GLU A 322 4.88 11.40 -2.22
C GLU A 322 5.17 11.14 -0.73
N GLN A 323 4.28 11.58 0.16
CA GLN A 323 4.37 11.35 1.59
C GLN A 323 4.27 9.85 1.91
N THR A 324 3.35 9.13 1.25
CA THR A 324 3.21 7.68 1.40
C THR A 324 4.52 6.98 1.00
N PHE A 325 5.07 7.29 -0.17
CA PHE A 325 6.35 6.74 -0.58
C PHE A 325 7.48 7.08 0.38
N SER A 326 7.49 8.29 0.96
CA SER A 326 8.52 8.72 1.90
C SER A 326 8.44 7.97 3.23
N ILE A 327 7.24 7.79 3.79
CA ILE A 327 7.01 7.04 5.03
C ILE A 327 7.48 5.58 4.86
N PHE A 328 7.16 4.98 3.72
CA PHE A 328 7.45 3.57 3.47
C PHE A 328 8.81 3.33 2.79
N GLN A 329 9.54 4.37 2.40
CA GLN A 329 10.83 4.25 1.72
C GLN A 329 11.83 3.34 2.47
N PRO A 330 12.03 3.45 3.80
CA PRO A 330 12.97 2.58 4.52
C PRO A 330 12.58 1.10 4.44
N ILE A 331 11.27 0.82 4.38
CA ILE A 331 10.74 -0.54 4.24
C ILE A 331 10.95 -1.02 2.81
N MET A 332 10.64 -0.17 1.82
CA MET A 332 10.77 -0.44 0.39
C MET A 332 12.22 -0.63 -0.05
N ASP A 333 13.18 0.05 0.56
CA ASP A 333 14.62 -0.09 0.28
C ASP A 333 15.16 -1.49 0.62
N ALA A 334 14.53 -2.20 1.55
CA ALA A 334 14.84 -3.60 1.77
C ALA A 334 14.41 -4.51 0.59
N GLY A 335 13.62 -3.98 -0.35
CA GLY A 335 13.34 -4.51 -1.68
C GLY A 335 14.59 -4.83 -2.50
N LYS A 336 15.68 -4.07 -2.30
CA LYS A 336 17.00 -4.27 -2.92
C LYS A 336 17.59 -5.67 -2.66
N SER A 337 17.13 -6.33 -1.60
CA SER A 337 17.60 -7.66 -1.24
C SER A 337 16.90 -8.78 -2.03
N PHE A 338 15.92 -8.45 -2.87
CA PHE A 338 15.13 -9.43 -3.61
C PHE A 338 15.54 -9.50 -5.07
N SER A 339 15.79 -10.72 -5.56
CA SER A 339 15.92 -11.02 -6.99
C SER A 339 14.58 -11.25 -7.67
N SER A 340 13.53 -11.56 -6.91
CA SER A 340 12.15 -11.80 -7.38
C SER A 340 11.15 -11.51 -6.26
N GLY A 341 9.86 -11.36 -6.57
CA GLY A 341 8.81 -11.19 -5.57
C GLY A 341 8.68 -9.77 -4.99
N VAL A 342 9.31 -8.77 -5.61
CA VAL A 342 9.17 -7.36 -5.21
C VAL A 342 7.73 -6.86 -5.31
N GLY A 343 6.95 -7.34 -6.30
CA GLY A 343 5.55 -6.94 -6.50
C GLY A 343 4.68 -7.34 -5.31
N ASN A 344 4.73 -8.62 -4.92
CA ASN A 344 4.03 -9.12 -3.72
C ASN A 344 4.45 -8.37 -2.45
N PHE A 345 5.74 -8.09 -2.32
CA PHE A 345 6.26 -7.33 -1.19
C PHE A 345 5.71 -5.90 -1.16
N PHE A 346 5.74 -5.20 -2.30
CA PHE A 346 5.24 -3.84 -2.45
C PHE A 346 3.74 -3.76 -2.19
N ARG A 347 2.95 -4.64 -2.83
CA ARG A 347 1.50 -4.78 -2.60
C ARG A 347 1.16 -4.94 -1.14
N THR A 348 1.80 -5.87 -0.45
CA THR A 348 1.56 -6.12 0.97
C THR A 348 1.80 -4.88 1.82
N ILE A 349 2.85 -4.10 1.54
CA ILE A 349 3.17 -2.88 2.31
C ILE A 349 2.14 -1.79 2.03
N MET A 350 1.80 -1.57 0.76
CA MET A 350 0.83 -0.56 0.36
C MET A 350 -0.58 -0.88 0.86
N PHE A 351 -0.92 -2.16 0.98
CA PHE A 351 -2.16 -2.62 1.63
C PHE A 351 -2.11 -2.43 3.15
N TYR A 352 -1.02 -2.89 3.80
CA TYR A 352 -0.79 -2.72 5.24
C TYR A 352 -0.90 -1.24 5.67
N LYS A 353 -0.50 -0.31 4.80
CA LYS A 353 -0.60 1.14 5.05
C LYS A 353 -2.01 1.59 5.45
N ASN A 354 -3.07 0.94 4.97
CA ASN A 354 -4.45 1.25 5.34
C ASN A 354 -4.75 1.00 6.84
N PHE A 355 -3.97 0.10 7.46
CA PHE A 355 -4.11 -0.31 8.86
C PHE A 355 -3.00 0.28 9.75
N HIS A 356 -2.07 1.03 9.16
CA HIS A 356 -0.97 1.64 9.89
C HIS A 356 -1.44 2.83 10.73
N PHE A 357 -1.16 2.77 12.03
CA PHE A 357 -1.49 3.84 12.97
C PHE A 357 -0.60 5.07 12.79
N PHE A 358 -1.22 6.25 12.79
CA PHE A 358 -0.48 7.51 12.78
C PHE A 358 0.22 7.71 14.13
N SER A 359 1.53 7.99 14.09
CA SER A 359 2.34 8.23 15.28
C SER A 359 2.15 9.63 15.89
N SER A 360 1.63 10.57 15.13
CA SER A 360 1.51 11.99 15.50
C SER A 360 0.43 12.70 14.67
N GLY A 361 0.11 13.94 15.07
CA GLY A 361 -0.88 14.78 14.39
C GLY A 361 -2.33 14.56 14.86
N PRO A 362 -3.31 15.17 14.17
CA PRO A 362 -4.73 15.10 14.56
C PRO A 362 -5.30 13.68 14.57
N ASN A 363 -4.75 12.78 13.76
CA ASN A 363 -5.18 11.39 13.65
C ASN A 363 -4.31 10.42 14.47
N LYS A 364 -3.52 10.93 15.42
CA LYS A 364 -2.68 10.10 16.29
C LYS A 364 -3.50 8.96 16.91
N ASP A 365 -2.91 7.78 16.97
CA ASP A 365 -3.52 6.57 17.52
C ASP A 365 -4.79 6.09 16.76
N LYS A 366 -5.02 6.61 15.55
CA LYS A 366 -5.98 6.08 14.57
C LYS A 366 -5.23 5.55 13.34
N ASN A 367 -5.87 4.65 12.58
CA ASN A 367 -5.44 4.25 11.24
C ASN A 367 -6.43 4.81 10.19
N ILE A 368 -6.18 4.56 8.89
CA ILE A 368 -7.05 5.09 7.82
C ILE A 368 -8.46 4.50 7.91
N MET A 369 -8.59 3.20 8.19
CA MET A 369 -9.89 2.55 8.38
C MET A 369 -10.73 3.24 9.47
N HIS A 370 -10.13 3.58 10.61
CA HIS A 370 -10.79 4.29 11.71
C HIS A 370 -11.24 5.69 11.30
N THR A 371 -10.46 6.39 10.49
CA THR A 371 -10.86 7.72 9.99
C THR A 371 -12.06 7.64 9.05
N MET A 372 -12.31 6.49 8.44
CA MET A 372 -13.47 6.20 7.60
C MET A 372 -14.64 5.58 8.39
N GLY A 373 -14.52 5.42 9.71
CA GLY A 373 -15.55 4.79 10.55
C GLY A 373 -15.57 3.26 10.50
N ILE A 374 -14.54 2.63 9.93
CA ILE A 374 -14.40 1.17 9.83
C ILE A 374 -13.57 0.69 11.01
N ASN A 375 -14.10 -0.23 11.82
CA ASN A 375 -13.41 -0.77 12.99
C ASN A 375 -12.54 -1.98 12.60
N SER A 376 -11.36 -1.72 12.04
CA SER A 376 -10.38 -2.75 11.66
C SER A 376 -8.96 -2.27 11.94
N ASP A 377 -8.21 -3.10 12.67
CA ASP A 377 -6.84 -2.83 13.11
C ASP A 377 -5.80 -3.58 12.29
N SER A 378 -6.21 -4.59 11.51
CA SER A 378 -5.30 -5.50 10.83
C SER A 378 -5.73 -5.79 9.41
N MET A 379 -4.74 -5.84 8.51
CA MET A 379 -4.94 -6.31 7.15
C MET A 379 -5.43 -7.76 7.07
N PHE A 380 -5.25 -8.55 8.14
CA PHE A 380 -5.71 -9.94 8.20
C PHE A 380 -7.20 -10.08 8.48
N ASP A 381 -7.91 -8.97 8.73
CA ASP A 381 -9.37 -8.96 8.68
C ASP A 381 -9.89 -9.18 7.23
N PHE A 382 -9.05 -8.86 6.23
CA PHE A 382 -9.33 -9.00 4.80
C PHE A 382 -8.51 -10.11 4.13
N ILE A 383 -7.36 -10.49 4.71
CA ILE A 383 -6.47 -11.51 4.14
C ILE A 383 -6.54 -12.80 4.96
N LYS A 384 -6.94 -13.92 4.33
CA LYS A 384 -6.99 -15.23 4.98
C LYS A 384 -5.65 -15.95 4.93
N LEU A 385 -5.11 -16.27 6.11
CA LEU A 385 -4.00 -17.22 6.16
C LEU A 385 -4.47 -18.64 5.78
N PRO A 386 -3.72 -19.34 4.90
CA PRO A 386 -4.10 -20.68 4.45
C PRO A 386 -3.93 -21.76 5.51
#